data_AF-A0A6A4WMY2-F1
#
_entry.id   AF-A0A6A4WMY2-F1
#
_cell.length_a   1.000
_cell.length_b   1.000
_cell.length_c   1.000
_cell.angle_alpha   90.00
_cell.angle_beta   90.00
_cell.angle_gamma   90.00
#
_symmetry.space_group_name_H-M   'P 1'
#
loop_
_entity.id
_entity.type
_entity.pdbx_description
1 polymer ?
#
loop_
_entity_poly.entity_id
_entity_poly.type
_entity_poly.pdbx_seq_one_letter_code
_entity_poly.pdbx_strand_id
1 'polypeptide(L)'
;MDTPNQPPGKSIPKQDLGGRKLSFMDHWYTLHPWIHFCPTRGKVLCFHCARANALSSSVPAKEKAFITEGFSNWKKALQRFSQHARSEHHLRSLPPSRNSITGVIETADAKQQEVNRANLMKVITSIIYLARQGLALRGHGNDDGNLIELLKLRACDSEELEQWLRRKERYLHQDTQNEILQLVSHEVLRNIISGMRDAVDGEVPDVPPFSVIVDGTQDISGNEQQSICVRYVDKDFNAVDAALDRYDEVLSTVEELGAGSTHVAARAAGLHAQLRKKSTLLALHMARVVLAPLDRLNRAAQGSRCTVSQLMSSVRLTKELLQAERDNADHTIQGLLRKVEASSCDAPMTLPRQKRVPARFAGAGEQHHAEDLPQYLREQLLLAIDSACTQLSDRFDQEGVREHGKVEKALLSSLNVKELDQLFQESPWREDISVADLAPQLQVLFKNNRTCADIRCAAGEKCDELPDGPDCVPDVPTCEGFFCRRGTNCYIRQGSPICLPNTCEVRECEPGLNCIDTPDGALCRKGEPIGTCEGKYCPPNTVCQTSAQGPTCAHI
;
A
#
# COMPACT_ATOMS: atom_id res chain seq x y z
N MET A 1 -14.23 -7.81 26.07
CA MET A 1 -14.81 -9.08 26.58
C MET A 1 -16.30 -9.02 26.32
N ASP A 2 -16.81 -9.87 25.44
CA ASP A 2 -18.21 -9.80 24.98
C ASP A 2 -19.15 -10.74 25.75
N THR A 3 -18.61 -11.61 26.60
CA THR A 3 -19.35 -12.59 27.40
C THR A 3 -18.89 -12.63 28.87
N PRO A 4 -19.75 -13.06 29.82
CA PRO A 4 -19.39 -13.21 31.22
C PRO A 4 -18.38 -14.36 31.43
N ASN A 5 -17.42 -14.17 32.34
CA ASN A 5 -16.46 -15.19 32.75
C ASN A 5 -17.11 -16.15 33.75
N GLN A 6 -17.35 -17.39 33.34
CA GLN A 6 -18.08 -18.40 34.12
C GLN A 6 -17.28 -19.70 34.21
N PRO A 7 -16.19 -19.74 35.00
CA PRO A 7 -15.42 -20.97 35.19
C PRO A 7 -16.21 -21.99 36.04
N PRO A 8 -15.81 -23.28 36.04
CA PRO A 8 -16.45 -24.29 36.88
C PRO A 8 -16.48 -23.86 38.35
N GLY A 9 -17.59 -23.97 39.05
CA GLY A 9 -17.76 -23.51 40.43
C GLY A 9 -16.81 -24.16 41.44
N LYS A 10 -16.25 -25.33 41.08
CA LYS A 10 -15.15 -25.98 41.83
C LYS A 10 -13.88 -25.13 41.87
N SER A 11 -13.64 -24.28 40.87
CA SER A 11 -12.51 -23.36 40.80
C SER A 11 -12.76 -22.02 41.50
N ILE A 12 -13.97 -21.78 42.02
CA ILE A 12 -14.30 -20.56 42.77
C ILE A 12 -13.99 -20.76 44.25
N PRO A 13 -13.41 -19.76 44.94
CA PRO A 13 -13.08 -19.86 46.37
C PRO A 13 -14.28 -20.27 47.24
N LYS A 14 -14.06 -21.25 48.10
CA LYS A 14 -15.06 -21.71 49.09
C LYS A 14 -15.21 -20.66 50.18
N GLN A 15 -16.45 -20.47 50.66
CA GLN A 15 -16.73 -19.63 51.82
C GLN A 15 -16.56 -20.46 53.09
N ASP A 16 -15.73 -19.98 54.03
CA ASP A 16 -15.58 -20.58 55.36
C ASP A 16 -16.52 -19.88 56.36
N LEU A 17 -17.23 -20.68 57.16
CA LEU A 17 -18.15 -20.24 58.20
C LEU A 17 -17.86 -20.94 59.53
N GLY A 18 -16.57 -21.09 59.89
CA GLY A 18 -16.16 -21.53 61.23
C GLY A 18 -16.75 -22.88 61.63
N GLY A 19 -16.73 -23.84 60.70
CA GLY A 19 -17.28 -25.20 60.89
C GLY A 19 -18.00 -25.78 59.68
N ARG A 20 -18.36 -24.94 58.69
CA ARG A 20 -18.97 -25.38 57.41
C ARG A 20 -18.34 -24.64 56.24
N LYS A 21 -17.90 -25.38 55.23
CA LYS A 21 -17.42 -24.82 53.95
C LYS A 21 -18.54 -24.87 52.92
N LEU A 22 -18.92 -23.72 52.37
CA LEU A 22 -19.89 -23.62 51.27
C LEU A 22 -19.14 -23.44 49.95
N SER A 23 -19.60 -24.10 48.90
CA SER A 23 -19.04 -23.99 47.55
C SER A 23 -20.02 -23.26 46.62
N PHE A 24 -19.48 -22.61 45.60
CA PHE A 24 -20.30 -22.06 44.51
C PHE A 24 -20.94 -23.20 43.73
N MET A 25 -22.19 -23.02 43.27
CA MET A 25 -22.93 -24.02 42.51
C MET A 25 -23.09 -23.59 41.06
N ASP A 26 -22.64 -24.42 40.12
CA ASP A 26 -22.64 -24.12 38.66
C ASP A 26 -24.03 -23.77 38.13
N HIS A 27 -25.08 -24.41 38.67
CA HIS A 27 -26.46 -24.13 38.29
C HIS A 27 -26.88 -22.66 38.53
N TRP A 28 -26.18 -21.91 39.37
CA TRP A 28 -26.44 -20.47 39.53
C TRP A 28 -26.16 -19.68 38.26
N TYR A 29 -25.25 -20.13 37.38
CA TYR A 29 -25.06 -19.50 36.06
C TYR A 29 -26.28 -19.67 35.16
N THR A 30 -26.96 -20.81 35.24
CA THR A 30 -28.19 -21.06 34.48
C THR A 30 -29.34 -20.19 34.97
N LEU A 31 -29.49 -20.03 36.29
CA LEU A 31 -30.54 -19.19 36.88
C LEU A 31 -30.27 -17.69 36.72
N HIS A 32 -29.00 -17.30 36.69
CA HIS A 32 -28.55 -15.92 36.65
C HIS A 32 -27.40 -15.76 35.64
N PRO A 33 -27.70 -15.69 34.33
CA PRO A 33 -26.69 -15.65 33.27
C PRO A 33 -25.74 -14.44 33.34
N TRP A 34 -26.14 -13.38 34.04
CA TRP A 34 -25.36 -12.17 34.23
C TRP A 34 -24.18 -12.32 35.21
N ILE A 35 -24.07 -13.43 35.95
CA ILE A 35 -22.98 -13.65 36.91
C ILE A 35 -21.64 -13.72 36.16
N HIS A 36 -20.68 -12.91 36.60
CA HIS A 36 -19.31 -12.87 36.11
C HIS A 36 -18.34 -13.09 37.27
N PHE A 37 -17.46 -14.08 37.16
CA PHE A 37 -16.39 -14.31 38.13
C PHE A 37 -15.18 -13.41 37.81
N CYS A 38 -14.72 -12.65 38.80
CA CYS A 38 -13.56 -11.77 38.70
C CYS A 38 -12.35 -12.47 39.36
N PRO A 39 -11.38 -13.02 38.57
CA PRO A 39 -10.27 -13.78 39.13
C PRO A 39 -9.38 -12.95 40.06
N THR A 40 -9.14 -11.68 39.71
CA THR A 40 -8.32 -10.76 40.51
C THR A 40 -8.89 -10.49 41.91
N ARG A 41 -10.22 -10.60 42.07
CA ARG A 41 -10.91 -10.38 43.35
C ARG A 41 -11.33 -11.68 44.04
N GLY A 42 -11.37 -12.81 43.33
CA GLY A 42 -11.89 -14.08 43.84
C GLY A 42 -13.39 -14.02 44.18
N LYS A 43 -14.16 -13.14 43.54
CA LYS A 43 -15.59 -12.89 43.84
C LYS A 43 -16.42 -12.76 42.57
N VAL A 44 -17.75 -12.84 42.71
CA VAL A 44 -18.68 -12.64 41.59
C VAL A 44 -19.23 -11.22 41.51
N LEU A 45 -19.43 -10.75 40.29
CA LEU A 45 -20.00 -9.46 39.91
C LEU A 45 -21.13 -9.70 38.90
N CYS A 46 -21.90 -8.66 38.59
CA CYS A 46 -22.79 -8.62 37.45
C CYS A 46 -22.07 -8.08 36.22
N PHE A 47 -22.03 -8.88 35.16
CA PHE A 47 -21.40 -8.51 33.89
C PHE A 47 -21.93 -7.19 33.32
N HIS A 48 -23.27 -7.07 33.26
CA HIS A 48 -23.92 -5.90 32.68
C HIS A 48 -23.73 -4.65 33.54
N CYS A 49 -23.97 -4.73 34.85
CA CYS A 49 -23.85 -3.57 35.74
C CYS A 49 -22.40 -3.11 35.91
N ALA A 50 -21.43 -4.03 36.02
CA ALA A 50 -20.02 -3.68 36.10
C ALA A 50 -19.53 -2.96 34.83
N ARG A 51 -20.03 -3.39 33.65
CA ARG A 51 -19.72 -2.75 32.36
C ARG A 51 -20.39 -1.38 32.22
N ALA A 52 -21.67 -1.26 32.57
CA ALA A 52 -22.39 0.01 32.53
C ALA A 52 -21.77 1.06 33.47
N ASN A 53 -21.28 0.62 34.65
CA ASN A 53 -20.60 1.50 35.59
C ASN A 53 -19.21 1.96 35.14
N ALA A 54 -18.53 1.25 34.23
CA ALA A 54 -17.30 1.76 33.61
C ALA A 54 -17.55 3.02 32.76
N LEU A 55 -18.81 3.29 32.40
CA LEU A 55 -19.25 4.42 31.57
C LEU A 55 -19.92 5.56 32.37
N SER A 56 -20.18 5.39 33.68
CA SER A 56 -20.81 6.44 34.51
C SER A 56 -20.34 6.39 35.98
N SER A 57 -20.23 7.55 36.65
CA SER A 57 -19.50 7.68 37.92
C SER A 57 -20.31 7.48 39.21
N SER A 58 -21.60 7.11 39.18
CA SER A 58 -22.40 6.95 40.41
C SER A 58 -22.93 5.53 40.61
N VAL A 59 -22.44 4.87 41.67
CA VAL A 59 -22.88 3.52 42.08
C VAL A 59 -23.83 3.62 43.27
N PRO A 60 -25.08 3.11 43.19
CA PRO A 60 -25.95 3.00 44.35
C PRO A 60 -25.29 2.15 45.45
N ALA A 61 -25.26 2.67 46.68
CA ALA A 61 -24.59 1.98 47.81
C ALA A 61 -25.08 0.54 48.03
N LYS A 62 -26.36 0.26 47.71
CA LYS A 62 -26.98 -1.07 47.84
C LYS A 62 -26.51 -2.10 46.80
N GLU A 63 -25.85 -1.66 45.72
CA GLU A 63 -25.46 -2.51 44.58
C GLU A 63 -23.93 -2.71 44.45
N LYS A 64 -23.12 -2.06 45.29
CA LYS A 64 -21.65 -2.14 45.25
C LYS A 64 -21.10 -3.57 45.22
N ALA A 65 -21.75 -4.49 45.94
CA ALA A 65 -21.37 -5.90 45.98
C ALA A 65 -21.37 -6.59 44.60
N PHE A 66 -22.22 -6.17 43.66
CA PHE A 66 -22.32 -6.77 42.33
C PHE A 66 -21.67 -5.92 41.23
N ILE A 67 -21.09 -4.76 41.57
CA ILE A 67 -20.51 -3.82 40.61
C ILE A 67 -19.02 -3.62 40.87
N THR A 68 -18.62 -3.28 42.10
CA THR A 68 -17.24 -2.88 42.44
C THR A 68 -16.56 -3.79 43.45
N GLU A 69 -17.25 -4.18 44.53
CA GLU A 69 -16.63 -4.87 45.70
C GLU A 69 -16.57 -6.40 45.56
N GLY A 70 -17.47 -6.97 44.76
CA GLY A 70 -17.63 -8.41 44.56
C GLY A 70 -18.39 -9.11 45.69
N PHE A 71 -19.19 -10.11 45.30
CA PHE A 71 -19.99 -10.93 46.21
C PHE A 71 -19.37 -12.31 46.40
N SER A 72 -19.33 -12.79 47.65
CA SER A 72 -18.79 -14.13 48.01
C SER A 72 -19.55 -14.82 49.15
N ASN A 73 -20.73 -14.32 49.52
CA ASN A 73 -21.53 -14.91 50.60
C ASN A 73 -22.52 -15.95 50.04
N TRP A 74 -22.01 -17.15 49.76
CA TRP A 74 -22.74 -18.31 49.24
C TRP A 74 -23.96 -18.70 50.08
N LYS A 75 -23.95 -18.46 51.40
CA LYS A 75 -25.13 -18.69 52.28
C LYS A 75 -26.36 -17.88 51.84
N LYS A 76 -26.18 -16.70 51.25
CA LYS A 76 -27.26 -15.81 50.78
C LYS A 76 -27.31 -15.65 49.25
N ALA A 77 -26.62 -16.52 48.50
CA ALA A 77 -26.44 -16.39 47.06
C ALA A 77 -27.75 -16.20 46.30
N LEU A 78 -28.65 -17.20 46.35
CA LEU A 78 -29.92 -17.15 45.60
C LEU A 78 -30.80 -15.94 45.96
N GLN A 79 -30.87 -15.59 47.25
CA GLN A 79 -31.61 -14.42 47.72
C GLN A 79 -31.03 -13.12 47.13
N ARG A 80 -29.70 -12.95 47.23
CA ARG A 80 -29.01 -11.73 46.79
C ARG A 80 -28.97 -11.62 45.27
N PHE A 81 -28.81 -12.73 44.56
CA PHE A 81 -28.87 -12.77 43.09
C PHE A 81 -30.27 -12.42 42.60
N SER A 82 -31.31 -13.01 43.17
CA SER A 82 -32.70 -12.70 42.81
C SER A 82 -33.10 -11.25 43.14
N GLN A 83 -32.56 -10.70 44.23
CA GLN A 83 -32.78 -9.29 44.59
C GLN A 83 -32.09 -8.34 43.61
N HIS A 84 -30.84 -8.62 43.24
CA HIS A 84 -30.10 -7.84 42.26
C HIS A 84 -30.74 -7.90 40.87
N ALA A 85 -31.14 -9.09 40.40
CA ALA A 85 -31.77 -9.26 39.09
C ALA A 85 -33.07 -8.46 38.92
N ARG A 86 -33.74 -8.10 40.03
CA ARG A 86 -34.97 -7.28 40.04
C ARG A 86 -34.71 -5.81 40.34
N SER A 87 -33.47 -5.41 40.57
CA SER A 87 -33.18 -4.01 40.89
C SER A 87 -33.30 -3.15 39.63
N GLU A 88 -33.79 -1.92 39.81
CA GLU A 88 -33.97 -0.95 38.72
C GLU A 88 -32.66 -0.68 37.98
N HIS A 89 -31.54 -0.66 38.71
CA HIS A 89 -30.21 -0.49 38.14
C HIS A 89 -29.82 -1.66 37.24
N HIS A 90 -30.10 -2.91 37.65
CA HIS A 90 -29.85 -4.08 36.81
C HIS A 90 -30.70 -4.03 35.53
N LEU A 91 -32.01 -3.78 35.68
CA LEU A 91 -32.93 -3.72 34.54
C LEU A 91 -32.55 -2.65 33.51
N ARG A 92 -32.07 -1.49 33.95
CA ARG A 92 -31.55 -0.43 33.06
C ARG A 92 -30.20 -0.76 32.41
N SER A 93 -29.39 -1.61 33.06
CA SER A 93 -28.07 -2.01 32.56
C SER A 93 -28.13 -3.16 31.56
N LEU A 94 -29.27 -3.82 31.43
CA LEU A 94 -29.47 -4.89 30.45
C LEU A 94 -29.45 -4.30 29.02
N PRO A 95 -28.81 -4.98 28.06
CA PRO A 95 -28.91 -4.59 26.66
C PRO A 95 -30.37 -4.66 26.19
N PRO A 96 -30.82 -3.76 25.29
CA PRO A 96 -32.15 -3.84 24.72
C PRO A 96 -32.36 -5.21 24.05
N SER A 97 -33.51 -5.82 24.30
CA SER A 97 -33.88 -7.09 23.67
C SER A 97 -34.02 -6.88 22.16
N ARG A 98 -33.43 -7.75 21.33
CA ARG A 98 -33.61 -7.74 19.87
C ARG A 98 -35.08 -7.88 19.43
N ASN A 99 -35.93 -8.40 20.30
CA ASN A 99 -37.37 -8.60 20.04
C ASN A 99 -38.25 -7.48 20.64
N SER A 100 -37.67 -6.45 21.26
CA SER A 100 -38.46 -5.28 21.66
C SER A 100 -38.72 -4.39 20.46
N ILE A 101 -39.84 -3.67 20.45
CA ILE A 101 -40.18 -2.69 19.40
C ILE A 101 -39.02 -1.69 19.23
N THR A 102 -38.40 -1.25 20.33
CA THR A 102 -37.25 -0.36 20.31
C THR A 102 -36.02 -0.98 19.64
N GLY A 103 -35.70 -2.24 19.93
CA GLY A 103 -34.57 -2.94 19.29
C GLY A 103 -34.80 -3.24 17.80
N VAL A 104 -36.05 -3.47 17.39
CA VAL A 104 -36.43 -3.62 15.97
C VAL A 104 -36.34 -2.27 15.24
N ILE A 105 -36.75 -1.17 15.88
CA ILE A 105 -36.61 0.18 15.31
C ILE A 105 -35.13 0.55 15.19
N GLU A 106 -34.32 0.34 16.23
CA GLU A 106 -32.87 0.61 16.20
C GLU A 106 -32.15 -0.18 15.09
N THR A 107 -32.53 -1.45 14.88
CA THR A 107 -31.94 -2.28 13.81
C THR A 107 -32.45 -1.94 12.42
N ALA A 108 -33.73 -1.58 12.27
CA ALA A 108 -34.28 -1.07 11.03
C ALA A 108 -33.65 0.27 10.63
N ASP A 109 -33.46 1.18 11.59
CA ASP A 109 -32.76 2.44 11.40
C ASP A 109 -31.31 2.22 11.02
N ALA A 110 -30.61 1.29 11.68
CA ALA A 110 -29.23 0.94 11.32
C ALA A 110 -29.13 0.39 9.88
N LYS A 111 -30.06 -0.51 9.49
CA LYS A 111 -30.10 -1.05 8.12
C LYS A 111 -30.42 0.03 7.09
N GLN A 112 -31.36 0.93 7.39
CA GLN A 112 -31.70 2.04 6.51
C GLN A 112 -30.55 3.05 6.39
N GLN A 113 -29.84 3.33 7.48
CA GLN A 113 -28.63 4.15 7.48
C GLN A 113 -27.55 3.55 6.60
N GLU A 114 -27.33 2.24 6.67
CA GLU A 114 -26.34 1.55 5.84
C GLU A 114 -26.68 1.67 4.34
N VAL A 115 -27.94 1.41 3.98
CA VAL A 115 -28.42 1.59 2.59
C VAL A 115 -28.27 3.05 2.13
N ASN A 116 -28.60 4.01 3.01
CA ASN A 116 -28.45 5.43 2.70
C ASN A 116 -26.98 5.83 2.49
N ARG A 117 -26.06 5.32 3.32
CA ARG A 117 -24.61 5.53 3.17
C ARG A 117 -24.10 4.95 1.85
N ALA A 118 -24.52 3.74 1.51
CA ALA A 118 -24.15 3.10 0.26
C ALA A 118 -24.61 3.92 -0.97
N ASN A 119 -25.84 4.44 -0.94
CA ASN A 119 -26.37 5.26 -2.03
C ASN A 119 -25.73 6.65 -2.09
N LEU A 120 -25.46 7.29 -0.96
CA LEU A 120 -24.69 8.55 -0.91
C LEU A 120 -23.29 8.34 -1.50
N MET A 121 -22.64 7.21 -1.22
CA MET A 121 -21.35 6.87 -1.81
C MET A 121 -21.43 6.70 -3.33
N LYS A 122 -22.54 6.19 -3.89
CA LYS A 122 -22.77 6.16 -5.34
C LYS A 122 -22.83 7.57 -5.95
N VAL A 123 -23.37 8.57 -5.24
CA VAL A 123 -23.33 9.99 -5.68
C VAL A 123 -21.93 10.55 -5.61
N ILE A 124 -21.24 10.39 -4.48
CA ILE A 124 -19.88 10.90 -4.30
C ILE A 124 -18.95 10.30 -5.37
N THR A 125 -18.99 8.98 -5.59
CA THR A 125 -18.17 8.32 -6.61
C THR A 125 -18.51 8.74 -8.04
N SER A 126 -19.77 9.07 -8.31
CA SER A 126 -20.19 9.59 -9.63
C SER A 126 -19.70 11.03 -9.84
N ILE A 127 -19.73 11.87 -8.80
CA ILE A 127 -19.11 13.21 -8.83
C ILE A 127 -17.60 13.11 -9.07
N ILE A 128 -16.90 12.23 -8.32
CA ILE A 128 -15.46 12.00 -8.49
C ILE A 128 -15.15 11.51 -9.90
N TYR A 129 -15.96 10.60 -10.45
CA TYR A 129 -15.80 10.11 -11.82
C TYR A 129 -15.85 11.26 -12.83
N LEU A 130 -16.91 12.08 -12.79
CA LEU A 130 -17.06 13.22 -13.70
C LEU A 130 -15.93 14.24 -13.54
N ALA A 131 -15.54 14.55 -12.30
CA ALA A 131 -14.43 15.45 -12.02
C ALA A 131 -13.10 14.93 -12.59
N ARG A 132 -12.83 13.61 -12.49
CA ARG A 132 -11.63 12.99 -13.05
C ARG A 132 -11.59 13.03 -14.58
N GLN A 133 -12.75 12.99 -15.22
CA GLN A 133 -12.90 13.08 -16.68
C GLN A 133 -12.95 14.54 -17.18
N GLY A 134 -12.91 15.53 -16.29
CA GLY A 134 -13.10 16.93 -16.67
C GLY A 134 -14.51 17.25 -17.19
N LEU A 135 -15.50 16.41 -16.90
CA LEU A 135 -16.88 16.59 -17.36
C LEU A 135 -17.67 17.47 -16.39
N ALA A 136 -18.45 18.40 -16.94
CA ALA A 136 -19.36 19.22 -16.15
C ALA A 136 -20.38 18.34 -15.42
N LEU A 137 -20.66 18.62 -14.14
CA LEU A 137 -21.67 17.87 -13.39
C LEU A 137 -23.09 18.19 -13.85
N ARG A 138 -23.32 19.42 -14.33
CA ARG A 138 -24.63 20.02 -14.60
C ARG A 138 -24.76 20.39 -16.08
N GLY A 139 -25.99 20.31 -16.58
CA GLY A 139 -26.38 20.76 -17.91
C GLY A 139 -27.01 22.16 -17.85
N HIS A 140 -27.69 22.55 -18.92
CA HIS A 140 -28.40 23.83 -18.98
C HIS A 140 -29.76 23.78 -18.27
N GLY A 141 -30.34 22.59 -18.14
CA GLY A 141 -31.55 22.32 -17.37
C GLY A 141 -31.27 21.70 -16.00
N ASN A 142 -32.34 21.42 -15.27
CA ASN A 142 -32.26 20.77 -13.95
C ASN A 142 -32.08 19.25 -14.05
N ASP A 143 -32.43 18.63 -15.17
CA ASP A 143 -32.53 17.18 -15.33
C ASP A 143 -31.67 16.61 -16.48
N ASP A 144 -30.84 17.44 -17.13
CA ASP A 144 -30.00 17.10 -18.30
C ASP A 144 -28.48 17.10 -17.99
N GLY A 145 -28.11 17.22 -16.71
CA GLY A 145 -26.70 17.20 -16.30
C GLY A 145 -26.06 15.81 -16.34
N ASN A 146 -24.75 15.76 -16.61
CA ASN A 146 -24.02 14.49 -16.65
C ASN A 146 -24.12 13.70 -15.34
N LEU A 147 -24.24 14.37 -14.18
CA LEU A 147 -24.40 13.69 -12.90
C LEU A 147 -25.73 12.94 -12.81
N ILE A 148 -26.84 13.56 -13.24
CA ILE A 148 -28.15 12.91 -13.13
C ILE A 148 -28.28 11.77 -14.14
N GLU A 149 -27.76 11.93 -15.36
CA GLU A 149 -27.74 10.85 -16.36
C GLU A 149 -26.86 9.67 -15.91
N LEU A 150 -25.69 9.94 -15.34
CA LEU A 150 -24.83 8.91 -14.78
C LEU A 150 -25.52 8.16 -13.63
N LEU A 151 -26.26 8.87 -12.76
CA LEU A 151 -27.00 8.23 -11.67
C LEU A 151 -28.20 7.42 -12.16
N LYS A 152 -28.91 7.87 -13.20
CA LYS A 152 -29.97 7.09 -13.87
C LYS A 152 -29.40 5.79 -14.45
N LEU A 153 -28.26 5.87 -15.15
CA LEU A 153 -27.57 4.69 -15.67
C LEU A 153 -27.20 3.72 -14.53
N ARG A 154 -26.59 4.23 -13.46
CA ARG A 154 -26.23 3.40 -12.29
C ARG A 154 -27.43 2.82 -11.55
N ALA A 155 -28.60 3.46 -11.65
CA ALA A 155 -29.83 2.98 -11.05
C ALA A 155 -30.44 1.79 -11.81
N CYS A 156 -30.14 1.63 -13.11
CA CYS A 156 -30.55 0.45 -13.87
C CYS A 156 -30.05 -0.87 -13.25
N ASP A 157 -28.88 -0.82 -12.62
CA ASP A 157 -28.25 -1.98 -11.98
C ASP A 157 -28.39 -1.98 -10.45
N SER A 158 -29.14 -1.03 -9.87
CA SER A 158 -29.34 -0.93 -8.41
C SER A 158 -30.70 -0.37 -8.06
N GLU A 159 -31.60 -1.27 -7.67
CA GLU A 159 -32.95 -0.95 -7.25
C GLU A 159 -32.97 0.01 -6.04
N GLU A 160 -32.03 -0.14 -5.11
CA GLU A 160 -31.93 0.75 -3.94
C GLU A 160 -31.53 2.17 -4.33
N LEU A 161 -30.68 2.33 -5.36
CA LEU A 161 -30.33 3.64 -5.87
C LEU A 161 -31.53 4.27 -6.60
N GLU A 162 -32.24 3.49 -7.41
CA GLU A 162 -33.46 3.95 -8.09
C GLU A 162 -34.50 4.48 -7.09
N GLN A 163 -34.79 3.71 -6.03
CA GLN A 163 -35.70 4.12 -4.97
C GLN A 163 -35.21 5.37 -4.24
N TRP A 164 -33.91 5.51 -4.03
CA TRP A 164 -33.33 6.69 -3.38
C TRP A 164 -33.40 7.95 -4.25
N LEU A 165 -33.22 7.83 -5.57
CA LEU A 165 -33.36 8.94 -6.53
C LEU A 165 -34.82 9.44 -6.66
N ARG A 166 -35.80 8.68 -6.19
CA ARG A 166 -37.22 9.10 -6.10
C ARG A 166 -37.53 9.90 -4.83
N ARG A 167 -36.62 9.94 -3.85
CA ARG A 167 -36.82 10.69 -2.60
C ARG A 167 -36.70 12.19 -2.84
N LYS A 168 -37.19 12.99 -1.89
CA LYS A 168 -37.03 14.46 -1.93
C LYS A 168 -35.59 14.88 -1.58
N GLU A 169 -34.99 14.22 -0.59
CA GLU A 169 -33.63 14.46 -0.10
C GLU A 169 -32.64 13.53 -0.79
N ARG A 170 -32.07 14.00 -1.90
CA ARG A 170 -31.20 13.19 -2.78
C ARG A 170 -29.72 13.55 -2.67
N TYR A 171 -29.39 14.61 -1.91
CA TYR A 171 -28.05 15.20 -1.88
C TYR A 171 -27.53 15.62 -3.27
N LEU A 172 -28.46 15.92 -4.19
CA LEU A 172 -28.17 16.36 -5.56
C LEU A 172 -28.37 17.87 -5.75
N HIS A 173 -28.65 18.62 -4.68
CA HIS A 173 -28.72 20.08 -4.81
C HIS A 173 -27.36 20.64 -5.21
N GLN A 174 -27.34 21.73 -5.97
CA GLN A 174 -26.10 22.35 -6.45
C GLN A 174 -25.12 22.68 -5.31
N ASP A 175 -25.62 23.16 -4.18
CA ASP A 175 -24.78 23.51 -3.03
C ASP A 175 -24.15 22.26 -2.42
N THR A 176 -24.92 21.17 -2.30
CA THR A 176 -24.41 19.89 -1.82
C THR A 176 -23.37 19.29 -2.76
N GLN A 177 -23.60 19.38 -4.07
CA GLN A 177 -22.61 18.93 -5.06
C GLN A 177 -21.31 19.73 -4.94
N ASN A 178 -21.40 21.06 -4.76
CA ASN A 178 -20.24 21.92 -4.57
C ASN A 178 -19.50 21.57 -3.27
N GLU A 179 -20.22 21.33 -2.18
CA GLU A 179 -19.65 20.93 -0.89
C GLU A 179 -18.92 19.58 -1.00
N ILE A 180 -19.54 18.57 -1.63
CA ILE A 180 -18.90 17.28 -1.89
C ILE A 180 -17.61 17.48 -2.71
N LEU A 181 -17.68 18.25 -3.78
CA LEU A 181 -16.52 18.53 -4.62
C LEU A 181 -15.40 19.24 -3.85
N GLN A 182 -15.76 20.18 -2.97
CA GLN A 182 -14.82 20.89 -2.11
C GLN A 182 -14.18 19.96 -1.08
N LEU A 183 -14.95 19.06 -0.46
CA LEU A 183 -14.42 18.05 0.47
C LEU A 183 -13.44 17.11 -0.23
N VAL A 184 -13.78 16.63 -1.43
CA VAL A 184 -12.89 15.81 -2.26
C VAL A 184 -11.62 16.58 -2.62
N SER A 185 -11.74 17.84 -3.05
CA SER A 185 -10.61 18.70 -3.36
C SER A 185 -9.68 18.89 -2.15
N HIS A 186 -10.25 19.19 -0.98
CA HIS A 186 -9.47 19.30 0.26
C HIS A 186 -8.77 18.01 0.63
N GLU A 187 -9.40 16.85 0.42
CA GLU A 187 -8.77 15.56 0.69
C GLU A 187 -7.59 15.27 -0.25
N VAL A 188 -7.76 15.57 -1.54
CA VAL A 188 -6.66 15.49 -2.51
C VAL A 188 -5.51 16.42 -2.10
N LEU A 189 -5.81 17.66 -1.73
CA LEU A 189 -4.81 18.62 -1.25
C LEU A 189 -4.10 18.13 0.02
N ARG A 190 -4.83 17.58 1.00
CA ARG A 190 -4.23 16.99 2.20
C ARG A 190 -3.32 15.83 1.87
N ASN A 191 -3.72 14.95 0.95
CA ASN A 191 -2.89 13.82 0.54
C ASN A 191 -1.62 14.27 -0.18
N ILE A 192 -1.70 15.30 -1.04
CA ILE A 192 -0.54 15.91 -1.68
C ILE A 192 0.40 16.53 -0.63
N ILE A 193 -0.15 17.32 0.29
CA ILE A 193 0.61 17.97 1.36
C ILE A 193 1.20 16.95 2.33
N SER A 194 0.47 15.88 2.67
CA SER A 194 0.98 14.75 3.46
C SER A 194 2.12 14.09 2.72
N GLY A 195 1.97 13.78 1.42
CA GLY A 195 3.08 13.24 0.61
C GLY A 195 4.31 14.16 0.56
N MET A 196 4.13 15.48 0.69
CA MET A 196 5.22 16.44 0.86
C MET A 196 5.79 16.48 2.29
N ARG A 197 4.96 16.21 3.31
CA ARG A 197 5.28 16.26 4.74
C ARG A 197 5.67 14.92 5.36
N ASP A 198 5.39 13.77 4.77
CA ASP A 198 5.83 12.46 5.25
C ASP A 198 7.36 12.30 5.06
N ALA A 199 8.00 13.28 4.42
CA ALA A 199 9.44 13.56 4.48
C ALA A 199 9.90 14.22 5.80
N VAL A 200 8.98 14.65 6.67
CA VAL A 200 9.21 15.52 7.84
C VAL A 200 9.13 14.75 9.17
N ASP A 201 8.43 13.61 9.25
CA ASP A 201 8.29 12.85 10.51
C ASP A 201 9.47 11.89 10.79
N GLY A 202 10.68 12.45 10.71
CA GLY A 202 11.91 11.78 11.12
C GLY A 202 13.15 12.57 10.75
N GLU A 203 13.34 13.76 11.35
CA GLU A 203 14.62 14.51 11.32
C GLU A 203 15.33 14.52 9.94
N VAL A 204 14.66 15.02 8.88
CA VAL A 204 15.31 15.44 7.63
C VAL A 204 14.79 16.85 7.27
N PRO A 205 15.64 17.83 6.92
CA PRO A 205 15.20 19.22 6.74
C PRO A 205 14.52 19.55 5.40
N ASP A 206 14.43 18.64 4.43
CA ASP A 206 14.11 19.05 3.05
C ASP A 206 12.73 18.56 2.59
N VAL A 207 11.76 19.47 2.62
CA VAL A 207 10.52 19.39 1.83
C VAL A 207 10.91 19.24 0.36
N PRO A 208 10.31 18.32 -0.42
CA PRO A 208 10.55 18.24 -1.86
C PRO A 208 10.39 19.62 -2.52
N PRO A 209 11.30 20.03 -3.42
CA PRO A 209 11.21 21.35 -4.02
C PRO A 209 9.85 21.54 -4.68
N PHE A 210 9.10 22.53 -4.20
CA PHE A 210 7.82 22.95 -4.75
C PHE A 210 7.89 24.42 -5.14
N SER A 211 7.07 24.81 -6.10
CA SER A 211 6.89 26.22 -6.45
C SER A 211 5.44 26.60 -6.26
N VAL A 212 5.20 27.82 -5.78
CA VAL A 212 3.86 28.38 -5.64
C VAL A 212 3.67 29.45 -6.69
N ILE A 213 2.55 29.39 -7.39
CA ILE A 213 2.05 30.49 -8.22
C ILE A 213 0.84 31.08 -7.52
N VAL A 214 0.89 32.38 -7.29
CA VAL A 214 -0.26 33.15 -6.83
C VAL A 214 -0.66 34.04 -7.99
N ASP A 215 -1.87 33.85 -8.52
CA ASP A 215 -2.42 34.65 -9.61
C ASP A 215 -3.72 35.31 -9.16
N GLY A 216 -3.83 36.62 -9.40
CA GLY A 216 -4.95 37.45 -8.98
C GLY A 216 -5.71 37.98 -10.20
N THR A 217 -7.03 37.80 -10.21
CA THR A 217 -7.92 38.39 -11.22
C THR A 217 -9.04 39.15 -10.52
N GLN A 218 -9.43 40.29 -11.09
CA GLN A 218 -10.59 41.03 -10.60
C GLN A 218 -11.84 40.52 -11.32
N ASP A 219 -12.89 40.18 -10.56
CA ASP A 219 -14.16 39.78 -11.15
C ASP A 219 -14.98 41.00 -11.65
N ILE A 220 -16.08 40.73 -12.35
CA ILE A 220 -16.97 41.77 -12.89
C ILE A 220 -17.62 42.66 -11.80
N SER A 221 -17.58 42.23 -10.54
CA SER A 221 -18.10 42.99 -9.39
C SER A 221 -17.01 43.89 -8.77
N GLY A 222 -15.79 43.86 -9.30
CA GLY A 222 -14.66 44.62 -8.80
C GLY A 222 -13.92 43.96 -7.64
N ASN A 223 -14.25 42.72 -7.28
CA ASN A 223 -13.57 42.01 -6.20
C ASN A 223 -12.33 41.28 -6.74
N GLU A 224 -11.20 41.39 -6.05
CA GLU A 224 -10.01 40.60 -6.35
C GLU A 224 -10.21 39.14 -5.90
N GLN A 225 -10.02 38.21 -6.83
CA GLN A 225 -9.96 36.78 -6.57
C GLN A 225 -8.52 36.32 -6.76
N GLN A 226 -7.97 35.61 -5.77
CA GLN A 226 -6.61 35.07 -5.81
C GLN A 226 -6.65 33.55 -5.87
N SER A 227 -5.93 32.98 -6.83
CA SER A 227 -5.70 31.54 -6.94
C SER A 227 -4.28 31.22 -6.47
N ILE A 228 -4.15 30.18 -5.66
CA ILE A 228 -2.85 29.66 -5.20
C ILE A 228 -2.68 28.26 -5.80
N CYS A 229 -1.72 28.13 -6.70
CA CYS A 229 -1.37 26.86 -7.35
C CYS A 229 -0.02 26.36 -6.81
N VAL A 230 -0.01 25.16 -6.24
CA VAL A 230 1.21 24.48 -5.80
C VAL A 230 1.65 23.53 -6.91
N ARG A 231 2.88 23.69 -7.39
CA ARG A 231 3.53 22.79 -8.35
C ARG A 231 4.58 21.96 -7.63
N TYR A 232 4.55 20.66 -7.86
CA TYR A 232 5.41 19.71 -7.19
C TYR A 232 5.75 18.54 -8.12
N VAL A 233 6.81 17.81 -7.77
CA VAL A 233 7.16 16.53 -8.39
C VAL A 233 7.10 15.49 -7.28
N ASP A 234 6.18 14.54 -7.39
CA ASP A 234 6.11 13.42 -6.46
C ASP A 234 7.29 12.47 -6.63
N LYS A 235 7.53 11.65 -5.61
CA LYS A 235 8.65 10.70 -5.53
C LYS A 235 8.64 9.62 -6.63
N ASP A 236 7.48 9.35 -7.23
CA ASP A 236 7.26 8.26 -8.16
C ASP A 236 7.13 8.76 -9.61
N PHE A 237 7.22 10.08 -9.84
CA PHE A 237 6.94 10.78 -11.10
C PHE A 237 5.48 10.68 -11.56
N ASN A 238 4.54 10.25 -10.71
CA ASN A 238 3.15 10.03 -11.08
C ASN A 238 2.49 11.29 -11.68
N ALA A 239 2.84 12.48 -11.20
CA ALA A 239 2.35 13.75 -11.71
C ALA A 239 2.87 14.05 -13.13
N VAL A 240 4.13 13.75 -13.40
CA VAL A 240 4.73 13.86 -14.74
C VAL A 240 4.11 12.83 -15.66
N ASP A 241 3.91 11.61 -15.16
CA ASP A 241 3.31 10.50 -15.88
C ASP A 241 1.88 10.82 -16.28
N ALA A 242 1.10 11.30 -15.32
CA ALA A 242 -0.29 11.68 -15.54
C ALA A 242 -0.44 12.92 -16.45
N ALA A 243 0.58 13.76 -16.57
CA ALA A 243 0.62 14.87 -17.53
C ALA A 243 0.99 14.38 -18.94
N LEU A 244 1.90 13.41 -19.05
CA LEU A 244 2.27 12.77 -20.32
C LEU A 244 1.17 11.85 -20.85
N ASP A 245 0.46 11.13 -19.97
CA ASP A 245 -0.65 10.25 -20.33
C ASP A 245 -1.89 11.05 -20.77
N ARG A 246 -2.01 12.30 -20.31
CA ARG A 246 -3.09 13.25 -20.66
C ARG A 246 -2.57 14.42 -21.48
N TYR A 247 -1.57 14.16 -22.31
CA TYR A 247 -0.88 15.21 -23.06
C TYR A 247 -1.81 15.90 -24.07
N ASP A 248 -2.78 15.16 -24.63
CA ASP A 248 -3.76 15.72 -25.57
C ASP A 248 -4.73 16.69 -24.86
N GLU A 249 -5.19 16.39 -23.64
CA GLU A 249 -5.99 17.34 -22.87
C GLU A 249 -5.19 18.58 -22.47
N VAL A 250 -3.91 18.41 -22.12
CA VAL A 250 -3.00 19.53 -21.87
C VAL A 250 -2.86 20.39 -23.13
N LEU A 251 -2.71 19.78 -24.30
CA LEU A 251 -2.57 20.49 -25.56
C LEU A 251 -3.83 21.31 -25.88
N SER A 252 -5.01 20.69 -25.79
CA SER A 252 -6.32 21.34 -25.97
C SER A 252 -6.49 22.53 -25.03
N THR A 253 -6.15 22.35 -23.75
CA THR A 253 -6.26 23.42 -22.75
C THR A 253 -5.35 24.60 -23.09
N VAL A 254 -4.11 24.33 -23.51
CA VAL A 254 -3.15 25.40 -23.87
C VAL A 254 -3.55 26.09 -25.19
N GLU A 255 -4.16 25.37 -26.13
CA GLU A 255 -4.74 25.94 -27.35
C GLU A 255 -5.87 26.92 -27.03
N GLU A 256 -6.82 26.51 -26.18
CA GLU A 256 -7.94 27.34 -25.73
C GLU A 256 -7.46 28.62 -25.03
N LEU A 257 -6.46 28.49 -24.14
CA LEU A 257 -5.83 29.66 -23.50
C LEU A 257 -5.13 30.57 -24.53
N GLY A 258 -4.64 30.00 -25.63
CA GLY A 258 -3.97 30.71 -26.72
C GLY A 258 -4.89 31.46 -27.67
N ALA A 259 -6.20 31.19 -27.67
CA ALA A 259 -7.16 31.80 -28.59
C ALA A 259 -7.53 33.27 -28.25
N GLY A 260 -7.12 33.76 -27.08
CA GLY A 260 -7.38 35.13 -26.63
C GLY A 260 -6.45 36.19 -27.26
N SER A 261 -6.73 37.47 -26.97
CA SER A 261 -5.92 38.62 -27.41
C SER A 261 -4.97 39.17 -26.34
N THR A 262 -4.84 38.49 -25.20
CA THR A 262 -4.02 38.94 -24.08
C THR A 262 -2.55 38.53 -24.24
N HIS A 263 -1.65 39.16 -23.49
CA HIS A 263 -0.25 38.73 -23.45
C HIS A 263 -0.08 37.30 -22.89
N VAL A 264 -0.99 36.86 -22.02
CA VAL A 264 -1.05 35.46 -21.54
C VAL A 264 -1.42 34.54 -22.70
N ALA A 265 -2.41 34.91 -23.52
CA ALA A 265 -2.79 34.15 -24.69
C ALA A 265 -1.65 34.04 -25.72
N ALA A 266 -0.90 35.11 -25.96
CA ALA A 266 0.28 35.07 -26.83
C ALA A 266 1.36 34.08 -26.32
N ARG A 267 1.59 34.04 -25.00
CA ARG A 267 2.50 33.05 -24.39
C ARG A 267 1.96 31.62 -24.50
N ALA A 268 0.67 31.42 -24.24
CA ALA A 268 0.02 30.13 -24.37
C ALA A 268 0.07 29.62 -25.82
N ALA A 269 -0.18 30.48 -26.81
CA ALA A 269 -0.05 30.15 -28.23
C ALA A 269 1.40 29.77 -28.60
N GLY A 270 2.40 30.48 -28.06
CA GLY A 270 3.81 30.12 -28.25
C GLY A 270 4.18 28.77 -27.63
N LEU A 271 3.67 28.49 -26.42
CA LEU A 271 3.84 27.21 -25.74
C LEU A 271 3.14 26.07 -26.50
N HIS A 272 1.89 26.29 -26.93
CA HIS A 272 1.12 25.36 -27.76
C HIS A 272 1.90 24.97 -29.02
N ALA A 273 2.48 25.96 -29.71
CA ALA A 273 3.29 25.73 -30.91
C ALA A 273 4.56 24.88 -30.65
N GLN A 274 5.09 24.87 -29.43
CA GLN A 274 6.19 23.99 -29.03
C GLN A 274 5.69 22.60 -28.62
N LEU A 275 4.63 22.53 -27.83
CA LEU A 275 4.07 21.28 -27.30
C LEU A 275 3.44 20.41 -28.37
N ARG A 276 2.83 21.00 -29.41
CA ARG A 276 2.20 20.26 -30.51
C ARG A 276 3.19 19.48 -31.38
N LYS A 277 4.49 19.70 -31.23
CA LYS A 277 5.52 19.00 -32.01
C LYS A 277 5.71 17.60 -31.47
N LYS A 278 5.58 16.57 -32.31
CA LYS A 278 5.89 15.18 -31.94
C LYS A 278 7.28 15.01 -31.32
N SER A 279 8.27 15.78 -31.79
CA SER A 279 9.62 15.77 -31.23
C SER A 279 9.70 16.24 -29.77
N THR A 280 8.82 17.17 -29.35
CA THR A 280 8.77 17.65 -27.96
C THR A 280 8.24 16.55 -27.05
N LEU A 281 7.09 15.95 -27.40
CA LEU A 281 6.49 14.86 -26.62
C LEU A 281 7.45 13.67 -26.52
N LEU A 282 8.09 13.30 -27.63
CA LEU A 282 9.08 12.24 -27.66
C LEU A 282 10.27 12.54 -26.73
N ALA A 283 10.81 13.75 -26.78
CA ALA A 283 11.93 14.15 -25.92
C ALA A 283 11.56 14.09 -24.43
N LEU A 284 10.33 14.46 -24.06
CA LEU A 284 9.84 14.34 -22.69
C LEU A 284 9.77 12.88 -22.23
N HIS A 285 9.24 11.99 -23.08
CA HIS A 285 9.23 10.55 -22.77
C HIS A 285 10.64 9.96 -22.66
N MET A 286 11.56 10.32 -23.56
CA MET A 286 12.96 9.87 -23.49
C MET A 286 13.65 10.40 -22.23
N ALA A 287 13.44 11.67 -21.88
CA ALA A 287 14.00 12.26 -20.66
C ALA A 287 13.51 11.53 -19.42
N ARG A 288 12.22 11.13 -19.38
CA ARG A 288 11.65 10.36 -18.27
C ARG A 288 12.36 9.02 -18.04
N VAL A 289 12.75 8.30 -19.11
CA VAL A 289 13.47 7.01 -19.01
C VAL A 289 14.74 7.15 -18.17
N VAL A 290 15.44 8.27 -18.29
CA VAL A 290 16.71 8.52 -17.58
C VAL A 290 16.49 9.26 -16.25
N LEU A 291 15.64 10.28 -16.23
CA LEU A 291 15.47 11.15 -15.05
C LEU A 291 14.70 10.47 -13.92
N ALA A 292 13.74 9.58 -14.20
CA ALA A 292 12.97 8.94 -13.14
C ALA A 292 13.83 8.03 -12.24
N PRO A 293 14.71 7.14 -12.76
CA PRO A 293 15.66 6.40 -11.92
C PRO A 293 16.66 7.30 -11.16
N LEU A 294 17.11 8.40 -11.77
CA LEU A 294 18.07 9.32 -11.16
C LEU A 294 17.47 10.14 -10.01
N ASP A 295 16.22 10.59 -10.14
CA ASP A 295 15.56 11.33 -9.06
C ASP A 295 15.26 10.43 -7.86
N ARG A 296 14.85 9.18 -8.08
CA ARG A 296 14.71 8.18 -7.00
C ARG A 296 16.01 8.00 -6.23
N LEU A 297 17.13 7.89 -6.95
CA LEU A 297 18.45 7.82 -6.34
C LEU A 297 18.78 9.10 -5.56
N ASN A 298 18.53 10.27 -6.16
CA ASN A 298 18.82 11.55 -5.52
C ASN A 298 18.06 11.69 -4.19
N ARG A 299 16.78 11.32 -4.16
CA ARG A 299 15.98 11.31 -2.93
C ARG A 299 16.49 10.30 -1.90
N ALA A 300 16.83 9.08 -2.33
CA ALA A 300 17.39 8.08 -1.45
C ALA A 300 18.71 8.56 -0.82
N ALA A 301 19.58 9.20 -1.62
CA ALA A 301 20.85 9.74 -1.18
C ALA A 301 20.72 10.95 -0.22
N GLN A 302 19.64 11.72 -0.35
CA GLN A 302 19.35 12.88 0.51
C GLN A 302 18.58 12.51 1.79
N GLY A 303 18.20 11.24 1.98
CA GLY A 303 17.54 10.80 3.19
C GLY A 303 18.46 10.89 4.41
N SER A 304 17.99 11.45 5.52
CA SER A 304 18.78 11.64 6.77
C SER A 304 19.29 10.34 7.39
N ARG A 305 18.64 9.22 7.07
CA ARG A 305 19.01 7.87 7.55
C ARG A 305 19.76 7.06 6.49
N CYS A 306 20.09 7.64 5.35
CA CYS A 306 20.79 6.94 4.28
C CYS A 306 22.22 6.68 4.70
N THR A 307 22.55 5.41 4.90
CA THR A 307 23.92 4.99 5.19
C THR A 307 24.75 4.91 3.90
N VAL A 308 26.07 4.82 4.01
CA VAL A 308 26.95 4.70 2.83
C VAL A 308 26.68 3.39 2.10
N SER A 309 26.43 2.28 2.81
CA SER A 309 26.07 0.99 2.19
C SER A 309 24.73 1.04 1.44
N GLN A 310 23.73 1.72 2.02
CA GLN A 310 22.43 1.94 1.38
C GLN A 310 22.54 2.84 0.15
N LEU A 311 23.32 3.92 0.25
CA LEU A 311 23.61 4.82 -0.86
C LEU A 311 24.27 4.05 -2.01
N MET A 312 25.34 3.30 -1.74
CA MET A 312 26.08 2.52 -2.75
C MET A 312 25.21 1.44 -3.39
N SER A 313 24.36 0.77 -2.60
CA SER A 313 23.37 -0.19 -3.11
C SER A 313 22.35 0.49 -4.03
N SER A 314 21.87 1.68 -3.66
CA SER A 314 20.93 2.46 -4.48
C SER A 314 21.57 2.91 -5.78
N VAL A 315 22.82 3.40 -5.75
CA VAL A 315 23.59 3.75 -6.96
C VAL A 315 23.73 2.54 -7.88
N ARG A 316 24.09 1.37 -7.34
CA ARG A 316 24.22 0.12 -8.10
C ARG A 316 22.89 -0.25 -8.77
N LEU A 317 21.79 -0.29 -8.01
CA LEU A 317 20.47 -0.63 -8.56
C LEU A 317 20.02 0.37 -9.63
N THR A 318 20.25 1.67 -9.44
CA THR A 318 19.95 2.68 -10.46
C THR A 318 20.77 2.46 -11.73
N LYS A 319 22.06 2.12 -11.61
CA LYS A 319 22.90 1.76 -12.77
C LYS A 319 22.38 0.50 -13.48
N GLU A 320 21.96 -0.53 -12.74
CA GLU A 320 21.38 -1.75 -13.30
C GLU A 320 20.07 -1.47 -14.05
N LEU A 321 19.21 -0.61 -13.51
CA LEU A 321 17.98 -0.17 -14.19
C LEU A 321 18.29 0.59 -15.48
N LEU A 322 19.21 1.54 -15.45
CA LEU A 322 19.64 2.29 -16.62
C LEU A 322 20.31 1.37 -17.67
N GLN A 323 21.07 0.37 -17.22
CA GLN A 323 21.67 -0.63 -18.10
C GLN A 323 20.61 -1.52 -18.75
N ALA A 324 19.57 -1.92 -18.02
CA ALA A 324 18.46 -2.67 -18.59
C ALA A 324 17.71 -1.86 -19.67
N GLU A 325 17.51 -0.54 -19.46
CA GLU A 325 16.95 0.35 -20.48
C GLU A 325 17.89 0.53 -21.68
N ARG A 326 19.21 0.53 -21.43
CA ARG A 326 20.23 0.56 -22.48
C ARG A 326 20.17 -0.68 -23.37
N ASP A 327 20.11 -1.85 -22.75
CA ASP A 327 20.10 -3.15 -23.45
C ASP A 327 18.80 -3.35 -24.25
N ASN A 328 17.69 -2.75 -23.78
CA ASN A 328 16.39 -2.78 -24.44
C ASN A 328 16.08 -1.52 -25.26
N ALA A 329 17.06 -0.66 -25.54
CA ALA A 329 16.83 0.67 -26.12
C ALA A 329 16.01 0.64 -27.42
N ASP A 330 16.23 -0.36 -28.28
CA ASP A 330 15.46 -0.52 -29.52
C ASP A 330 13.96 -0.73 -29.26
N HIS A 331 13.63 -1.60 -28.30
CA HIS A 331 12.25 -1.84 -27.90
C HIS A 331 11.62 -0.59 -27.26
N THR A 332 12.37 0.08 -26.38
CA THR A 332 11.94 1.32 -25.72
C THR A 332 11.63 2.40 -26.76
N ILE A 333 12.55 2.67 -27.70
CA ILE A 333 12.34 3.67 -28.77
C ILE A 333 11.13 3.32 -29.64
N GLN A 334 10.97 2.07 -30.06
CA GLN A 334 9.80 1.65 -30.84
C GLN A 334 8.49 1.81 -30.06
N GLY A 335 8.50 1.55 -28.75
CA GLY A 335 7.37 1.80 -27.87
C GLY A 335 7.01 3.29 -27.78
N LEU A 336 8.02 4.15 -27.61
CA LEU A 336 7.83 5.59 -27.54
C LEU A 336 7.34 6.19 -28.86
N LEU A 337 7.89 5.75 -30.00
CA LEU A 337 7.44 6.19 -31.32
C LEU A 337 5.97 5.87 -31.54
N ARG A 338 5.51 4.65 -31.23
CA ARG A 338 4.10 4.26 -31.33
C ARG A 338 3.18 5.12 -30.45
N LYS A 339 3.61 5.45 -29.22
CA LYS A 339 2.85 6.34 -28.33
C LYS A 339 2.71 7.74 -28.92
N VAL A 340 3.78 8.31 -29.45
CA VAL A 340 3.79 9.65 -30.06
C VAL A 340 3.06 9.68 -31.40
N GLU A 341 3.04 8.57 -32.13
CA GLU A 341 2.26 8.45 -33.36
C GLU A 341 0.75 8.48 -33.11
N ALA A 342 0.31 7.94 -31.97
CA ALA A 342 -1.09 7.90 -31.57
C ALA A 342 -1.63 9.22 -30.98
N SER A 343 -0.76 10.20 -30.68
CA SER A 343 -1.18 11.47 -30.09
C SER A 343 -1.72 12.46 -31.13
N SER A 344 -2.43 13.50 -30.66
CA SER A 344 -2.99 14.57 -31.50
C SER A 344 -1.94 15.54 -32.09
N CYS A 345 -0.66 15.35 -31.79
CA CYS A 345 0.42 16.23 -32.18
C CYS A 345 0.64 16.31 -33.70
N ASP A 346 0.94 17.52 -34.18
CA ASP A 346 1.18 17.81 -35.59
C ASP A 346 2.60 17.44 -36.06
N ALA A 347 2.69 17.27 -37.37
CA ALA A 347 3.90 17.08 -38.19
C ALA A 347 4.57 15.69 -38.10
N PRO A 348 5.01 15.14 -39.25
CA PRO A 348 5.81 13.92 -39.27
C PRO A 348 7.17 14.18 -38.61
N MET A 349 7.62 13.25 -37.77
CA MET A 349 8.97 13.30 -37.24
C MET A 349 9.95 13.02 -38.37
N THR A 350 10.90 13.94 -38.56
CA THR A 350 11.96 13.80 -39.55
C THR A 350 13.28 13.64 -38.83
N LEU A 351 14.22 12.94 -39.47
CA LEU A 351 15.58 12.80 -38.99
C LEU A 351 16.19 14.20 -38.75
N PRO A 352 16.57 14.56 -37.51
CA PRO A 352 17.16 15.85 -37.24
C PRO A 352 18.47 16.06 -38.01
N ARG A 353 18.78 17.32 -38.32
CA ARG A 353 20.04 17.66 -38.97
C ARG A 353 21.22 17.30 -38.06
N GLN A 354 22.00 16.31 -38.50
CA GLN A 354 23.20 15.89 -37.78
C GLN A 354 24.34 16.88 -38.04
N LYS A 355 24.92 17.41 -36.96
CA LYS A 355 26.05 18.35 -37.06
C LYS A 355 27.31 17.56 -37.41
N ARG A 356 28.07 18.05 -38.40
CA ARG A 356 29.41 17.53 -38.68
C ARG A 356 30.38 18.00 -37.60
N VAL A 357 31.21 17.09 -37.11
CA VAL A 357 32.27 17.44 -36.18
C VAL A 357 33.27 18.34 -36.92
N PRO A 358 33.65 19.51 -36.36
CA PRO A 358 34.62 20.39 -36.99
C PRO A 358 35.92 19.65 -37.32
N ALA A 359 36.49 19.90 -38.50
CA ALA A 359 37.65 19.16 -39.03
C ALA A 359 38.85 19.09 -38.05
N ARG A 360 39.03 20.11 -37.21
CA ARG A 360 40.08 20.15 -36.17
C ARG A 360 39.95 19.09 -35.07
N PHE A 361 38.76 18.51 -34.93
CA PHE A 361 38.44 17.47 -33.94
C PHE A 361 38.06 16.14 -34.60
N ALA A 362 38.02 16.08 -35.93
CA ALA A 362 37.70 14.86 -36.67
C ALA A 362 38.99 14.11 -37.01
N GLY A 363 39.05 12.82 -36.71
CA GLY A 363 40.12 11.93 -37.17
C GLY A 363 40.01 11.63 -38.68
N ALA A 364 40.91 10.80 -39.21
CA ALA A 364 40.92 10.42 -40.63
C ALA A 364 39.78 9.47 -41.06
N GLY A 365 38.93 9.03 -40.12
CA GLY A 365 37.79 8.13 -40.39
C GLY A 365 36.54 8.88 -40.83
N GLU A 366 35.66 8.20 -41.55
CA GLU A 366 34.33 8.72 -41.90
C GLU A 366 33.49 8.94 -40.63
N GLN A 367 32.77 10.06 -40.59
CA GLN A 367 31.88 10.38 -39.47
C GLN A 367 30.63 9.51 -39.56
N HIS A 368 30.35 8.76 -38.49
CA HIS A 368 29.10 8.01 -38.38
C HIS A 368 27.92 8.97 -38.29
N HIS A 369 26.90 8.72 -39.10
CA HIS A 369 25.64 9.45 -39.08
C HIS A 369 24.50 8.43 -39.07
N ALA A 370 23.49 8.65 -38.21
CA ALA A 370 22.30 7.81 -38.21
C ALA A 370 21.59 7.88 -39.57
N GLU A 371 21.20 6.74 -40.11
CA GLU A 371 20.56 6.62 -41.43
C GLU A 371 19.07 6.95 -41.35
N ASP A 372 18.45 6.65 -40.20
CA ASP A 372 17.04 6.87 -39.94
C ASP A 372 16.76 7.47 -38.55
N LEU A 373 15.50 7.85 -38.34
CA LEU A 373 15.06 8.47 -37.09
C LEU A 373 15.15 7.50 -35.89
N PRO A 374 14.68 6.24 -35.95
CA PRO A 374 14.86 5.29 -34.86
C PRO A 374 16.31 5.13 -34.40
N GLN A 375 17.25 4.97 -35.34
CA GLN A 375 18.68 4.87 -35.06
C GLN A 375 19.21 6.14 -34.39
N TYR A 376 18.84 7.32 -34.90
CA TYR A 376 19.22 8.59 -34.30
C TYR A 376 18.73 8.70 -32.85
N LEU A 377 17.47 8.36 -32.60
CA LEU A 377 16.87 8.43 -31.25
C LEU A 377 17.50 7.43 -30.29
N ARG A 378 17.79 6.22 -30.77
CA ARG A 378 18.53 5.20 -30.03
C ARG A 378 19.88 5.75 -29.62
N GLU A 379 20.66 6.32 -30.53
CA GLU A 379 21.97 6.93 -30.20
C GLU A 379 21.84 8.02 -29.14
N GLN A 380 20.84 8.90 -29.24
CA GLN A 380 20.63 9.94 -28.22
C GLN A 380 20.28 9.36 -26.85
N LEU A 381 19.42 8.33 -26.80
CA LEU A 381 19.07 7.66 -25.53
C LEU A 381 20.29 6.97 -24.91
N LEU A 382 21.06 6.25 -25.72
CA LEU A 382 22.28 5.58 -25.29
C LEU A 382 23.30 6.56 -24.73
N LEU A 383 23.51 7.71 -25.41
CA LEU A 383 24.40 8.77 -24.93
C LEU A 383 23.95 9.34 -23.59
N ALA A 384 22.65 9.57 -23.40
CA ALA A 384 22.10 10.07 -22.14
C ALA A 384 22.30 9.05 -21.00
N ILE A 385 22.02 7.77 -21.25
CA ILE A 385 22.22 6.69 -20.28
C ILE A 385 23.71 6.53 -19.93
N ASP A 386 24.59 6.48 -20.93
CA ASP A 386 26.04 6.34 -20.71
C ASP A 386 26.60 7.50 -19.91
N SER A 387 26.19 8.72 -20.23
CA SER A 387 26.59 9.91 -19.49
C SER A 387 26.13 9.81 -18.04
N ALA A 388 24.90 9.38 -17.78
CA ALA A 388 24.39 9.20 -16.43
C ALA A 388 25.18 8.13 -15.65
N CYS A 389 25.38 6.95 -16.24
CA CYS A 389 26.13 5.85 -15.62
C CYS A 389 27.60 6.22 -15.36
N THR A 390 28.23 6.96 -16.27
CA THR A 390 29.61 7.44 -16.12
C THR A 390 29.69 8.43 -14.95
N GLN A 391 28.83 9.45 -14.93
CA GLN A 391 28.81 10.45 -13.85
C GLN A 391 28.50 9.83 -12.48
N LEU A 392 27.63 8.82 -12.41
CA LEU A 392 27.38 8.07 -11.18
C LEU A 392 28.64 7.31 -10.71
N SER A 393 29.39 6.72 -11.64
CA SER A 393 30.63 6.01 -11.32
C SER A 393 31.70 6.99 -10.84
N ASP A 394 31.93 8.08 -11.57
CA ASP A 394 32.91 9.12 -11.22
C ASP A 394 32.63 9.74 -9.85
N ARG A 395 31.34 9.90 -9.50
CA ARG A 395 30.93 10.50 -8.23
C ARG A 395 31.02 9.55 -7.05
N PHE A 396 30.65 8.28 -7.22
CA PHE A 396 30.46 7.36 -6.08
C PHE A 396 31.48 6.22 -5.99
N ASP A 397 32.18 5.86 -7.08
CA ASP A 397 33.28 4.88 -7.05
C ASP A 397 34.62 5.54 -6.69
N GLN A 398 34.58 6.42 -5.67
CA GLN A 398 35.74 7.09 -5.14
C GLN A 398 36.30 6.31 -3.96
N GLU A 399 37.62 6.30 -3.82
CA GLU A 399 38.30 5.61 -2.72
C GLU A 399 37.76 6.01 -1.35
N GLY A 400 37.54 7.30 -1.12
CA GLY A 400 36.96 7.80 0.13
C GLY A 400 35.59 7.20 0.46
N VAL A 401 34.69 7.07 -0.53
CA VAL A 401 33.35 6.49 -0.31
C VAL A 401 33.46 5.01 0.06
N ARG A 402 34.37 4.27 -0.60
CA ARG A 402 34.63 2.85 -0.29
C ARG A 402 35.16 2.67 1.13
N GLU A 403 36.06 3.53 1.58
CA GLU A 403 36.59 3.49 2.95
C GLU A 403 35.51 3.76 3.99
N HIS A 404 34.62 4.74 3.77
CA HIS A 404 33.50 4.97 4.69
C HIS A 404 32.54 3.77 4.75
N GLY A 405 32.32 3.10 3.62
CA GLY A 405 31.56 1.85 3.57
C GLY A 405 32.20 0.71 4.37
N LYS A 406 33.53 0.61 4.39
CA LYS A 406 34.26 -0.36 5.23
C LYS A 406 34.06 -0.07 6.72
N VAL A 407 34.17 1.20 7.12
CA VAL A 407 33.94 1.64 8.51
C VAL A 407 32.51 1.35 8.94
N GLU A 408 31.52 1.69 8.11
CA GLU A 408 30.12 1.39 8.39
C GLU A 408 29.90 -0.12 8.55
N LYS A 409 30.45 -0.93 7.63
CA LYS A 409 30.37 -2.39 7.75
C LYS A 409 30.97 -2.85 9.08
N ALA A 410 32.12 -2.33 9.47
CA ALA A 410 32.74 -2.66 10.75
C ALA A 410 31.92 -2.23 11.97
N LEU A 411 31.17 -1.12 11.88
CA LEU A 411 30.26 -0.63 12.92
C LEU A 411 28.91 -1.38 12.97
N LEU A 412 28.49 -1.98 11.86
CA LEU A 412 27.20 -2.68 11.77
C LEU A 412 27.32 -4.19 11.95
N SER A 413 28.47 -4.79 11.62
CA SER A 413 28.71 -6.23 11.76
C SER A 413 29.43 -6.59 13.05
N SER A 414 29.11 -7.76 13.60
CA SER A 414 29.69 -8.33 14.83
C SER A 414 31.14 -8.80 14.65
N LEU A 415 31.97 -8.03 13.95
CA LEU A 415 33.35 -8.42 13.64
C LEU A 415 34.15 -8.60 14.91
N ASN A 416 34.97 -9.64 14.93
CA ASN A 416 35.91 -9.83 16.01
C ASN A 416 37.12 -8.89 15.85
N VAL A 417 37.90 -8.73 16.92
CA VAL A 417 39.04 -7.79 16.96
C VAL A 417 40.06 -8.06 15.84
N LYS A 418 40.24 -9.31 15.41
CA LYS A 418 41.19 -9.64 14.32
C LYS A 418 40.67 -9.21 12.96
N GLU A 419 39.38 -9.36 12.71
CA GLU A 419 38.74 -8.93 11.46
C GLU A 419 38.70 -7.40 11.34
N LEU A 420 38.47 -6.72 12.46
CA LEU A 420 38.57 -5.26 12.57
C LEU A 420 40.00 -4.76 12.33
N ASP A 421 41.00 -5.42 12.92
CA ASP A 421 42.41 -5.09 12.74
C ASP A 421 42.84 -5.25 11.27
N GLN A 422 42.43 -6.34 10.62
CA GLN A 422 42.70 -6.55 9.21
C GLN A 422 42.02 -5.50 8.32
N LEU A 423 40.78 -5.12 8.63
CA LEU A 423 40.02 -4.13 7.86
C LEU A 423 40.63 -2.72 7.95
N PHE A 424 41.13 -2.32 9.12
CA PHE A 424 41.76 -1.01 9.32
C PHE A 424 43.24 -0.98 8.89
N GLN A 425 43.96 -2.10 8.89
CA GLN A 425 45.33 -2.17 8.38
C GLN A 425 45.44 -1.83 6.88
N GLU A 426 44.41 -2.17 6.11
CA GLU A 426 44.31 -1.84 4.67
C GLU A 426 43.71 -0.45 4.42
N SER A 427 43.41 0.31 5.47
CA SER A 427 42.73 1.61 5.38
C SER A 427 43.71 2.78 5.50
N PRO A 428 43.42 3.95 4.89
CA PRO A 428 44.22 5.17 5.08
C PRO A 428 44.33 5.62 6.54
N TRP A 429 43.38 5.21 7.39
CA TRP A 429 43.25 5.62 8.79
C TRP A 429 44.04 4.75 9.79
N ARG A 430 44.86 3.81 9.31
CA ARG A 430 45.58 2.84 10.18
C ARG A 430 46.45 3.50 11.26
N GLU A 431 46.94 4.70 11.01
CA GLU A 431 47.80 5.46 11.93
C GLU A 431 46.98 6.30 12.91
N ASP A 432 45.72 6.59 12.58
CA ASP A 432 44.79 7.38 13.38
C ASP A 432 43.88 6.52 14.28
N ILE A 433 43.70 5.23 13.94
CA ILE A 433 42.77 4.31 14.61
C ILE A 433 43.54 3.18 15.30
N SER A 434 43.53 3.19 16.64
CA SER A 434 44.02 2.07 17.46
C SER A 434 42.90 1.05 17.72
N VAL A 435 42.94 -0.08 17.00
CA VAL A 435 41.95 -1.15 17.14
C VAL A 435 41.97 -1.77 18.54
N ALA A 436 43.13 -1.81 19.19
CA ALA A 436 43.28 -2.27 20.57
C ALA A 436 42.52 -1.39 21.57
N ASP A 437 42.53 -0.07 21.37
CA ASP A 437 41.82 0.88 22.23
C ASP A 437 40.32 0.96 21.92
N LEU A 438 39.95 0.68 20.66
CA LEU A 438 38.56 0.67 20.19
C LEU A 438 37.83 -0.63 20.58
N ALA A 439 38.54 -1.76 20.68
CA ALA A 439 37.97 -3.08 20.96
C ALA A 439 37.07 -3.17 22.21
N PRO A 440 37.41 -2.56 23.37
CA PRO A 440 36.53 -2.55 24.54
C PRO A 440 35.25 -1.74 24.31
N GLN A 441 35.34 -0.61 23.61
CA GLN A 441 34.20 0.27 23.31
C GLN A 441 33.25 -0.37 22.30
N LEU A 442 33.81 -1.00 21.26
CA LEU A 442 33.06 -1.80 20.30
C LEU A 442 32.38 -2.98 20.98
N GLN A 443 33.05 -3.72 21.88
CA GLN A 443 32.40 -4.78 22.65
C GLN A 443 31.19 -4.28 23.45
N VAL A 444 31.22 -3.05 23.98
CA VAL A 444 30.07 -2.44 24.66
C VAL A 444 28.96 -2.06 23.68
N LEU A 445 29.31 -1.50 22.51
CA LEU A 445 28.36 -1.13 21.46
C LEU A 445 27.69 -2.34 20.79
N PHE A 446 28.40 -3.48 20.70
CA PHE A 446 27.92 -4.69 20.02
C PHE A 446 27.33 -5.76 20.94
N LYS A 447 27.82 -5.92 22.17
CA LYS A 447 27.32 -6.97 23.08
C LYS A 447 26.11 -6.56 23.91
N ASN A 448 25.81 -5.28 24.05
CA ASN A 448 24.92 -4.83 25.12
C ASN A 448 23.70 -3.98 24.74
N ASN A 449 23.41 -3.67 23.46
CA ASN A 449 22.30 -2.73 23.19
C ASN A 449 21.58 -2.84 21.85
N ARG A 450 21.72 -3.94 21.10
CA ARG A 450 20.82 -4.14 19.95
C ARG A 450 19.66 -5.01 20.38
N THR A 451 18.47 -4.59 20.00
CA THR A 451 17.28 -5.43 19.95
C THR A 451 16.89 -5.60 18.49
N CYS A 452 15.99 -6.53 18.17
CA CYS A 452 15.45 -6.63 16.82
C CYS A 452 14.71 -5.36 16.32
N ALA A 453 14.47 -4.36 17.17
CA ALA A 453 13.98 -3.05 16.74
C ALA A 453 15.03 -2.23 15.96
N ASP A 454 16.33 -2.52 16.16
CA ASP A 454 17.45 -1.77 15.61
C ASP A 454 18.09 -2.45 14.38
N ILE A 455 17.58 -3.62 13.99
CA ILE A 455 18.13 -4.47 12.93
C ILE A 455 17.16 -4.55 11.75
N ARG A 456 17.62 -4.20 10.55
CA ARG A 456 16.88 -4.40 9.30
C ARG A 456 17.52 -5.52 8.50
N CYS A 457 16.80 -6.63 8.38
CA CYS A 457 17.24 -7.81 7.63
C CYS A 457 17.01 -7.66 6.12
N ALA A 458 17.73 -8.46 5.33
CA ALA A 458 17.55 -8.50 3.89
C ALA A 458 16.18 -9.09 3.50
N ALA A 459 15.75 -8.90 2.25
CA ALA A 459 14.48 -9.46 1.78
C ALA A 459 14.48 -11.00 1.88
N GLY A 460 13.56 -11.55 2.66
CA GLY A 460 13.48 -12.99 2.96
C GLY A 460 14.12 -13.41 4.29
N GLU A 461 14.47 -12.46 5.15
CA GLU A 461 15.01 -12.69 6.50
C GLU A 461 14.18 -11.93 7.55
N LYS A 462 14.07 -12.50 8.76
CA LYS A 462 13.47 -11.85 9.93
C LYS A 462 14.48 -11.81 11.08
N CYS A 463 14.44 -10.77 11.88
CA CYS A 463 15.28 -10.69 13.08
C CYS A 463 14.64 -11.50 14.21
N ASP A 464 15.40 -12.41 14.83
CA ASP A 464 15.02 -13.12 16.05
C ASP A 464 16.07 -12.86 17.16
N GLU A 465 15.61 -12.82 18.42
CA GLU A 465 16.48 -12.67 19.60
C GLU A 465 17.11 -14.05 19.96
N LEU A 466 18.39 -14.25 19.64
CA LEU A 466 19.11 -15.50 19.89
C LEU A 466 19.99 -15.43 21.17
N PRO A 467 20.45 -16.58 21.72
CA PRO A 467 21.30 -16.62 22.91
C PRO A 467 22.62 -15.83 22.80
N ASP A 468 23.11 -15.62 21.57
CA ASP A 468 24.33 -14.88 21.28
C ASP A 468 24.06 -13.41 20.84
N GLY A 469 22.79 -12.97 20.87
CA GLY A 469 22.31 -11.64 20.44
C GLY A 469 21.22 -11.70 19.36
N PRO A 470 20.53 -10.59 19.04
CA PRO A 470 19.57 -10.56 17.95
C PRO A 470 20.25 -10.70 16.58
N ASP A 471 19.73 -11.56 15.73
CA ASP A 471 20.31 -11.87 14.42
C ASP A 471 19.24 -12.08 13.34
N CYS A 472 19.59 -11.85 12.08
CA CYS A 472 18.73 -12.06 10.93
C CYS A 472 18.75 -13.55 10.55
N VAL A 473 17.65 -14.24 10.83
CA VAL A 473 17.45 -15.62 10.42
C VAL A 473 16.63 -15.66 9.13
N PRO A 474 16.85 -16.65 8.24
CA PRO A 474 16.00 -16.85 7.07
C PRO A 474 14.52 -16.88 7.49
N ASP A 475 13.73 -15.96 6.94
CA ASP A 475 12.28 -15.97 7.12
C ASP A 475 11.79 -17.13 6.27
N VAL A 476 11.66 -18.31 6.89
CA VAL A 476 11.30 -19.54 6.20
C VAL A 476 9.98 -19.27 5.48
N PRO A 477 9.99 -19.13 4.15
CA PRO A 477 8.82 -18.62 3.48
C PRO A 477 7.73 -19.67 3.57
N THR A 478 6.55 -19.23 3.99
CA THR A 478 5.34 -20.05 3.97
C THR A 478 4.49 -19.63 2.78
N CYS A 479 3.56 -20.49 2.36
CA CYS A 479 2.58 -20.13 1.34
C CYS A 479 1.46 -19.23 1.90
N GLU A 480 1.57 -18.80 3.15
CA GLU A 480 0.59 -17.96 3.81
C GLU A 480 0.78 -16.51 3.35
N GLY A 481 -0.16 -16.01 2.53
CA GLY A 481 -0.09 -14.67 1.93
C GLY A 481 0.55 -14.59 0.53
N PHE A 482 1.00 -15.70 -0.04
CA PHE A 482 1.56 -15.76 -1.41
C PHE A 482 0.45 -16.02 -2.46
N PHE A 483 0.08 -14.99 -3.22
CA PHE A 483 -1.04 -15.08 -4.18
C PHE A 483 -0.59 -15.62 -5.55
N CYS A 484 -0.96 -16.87 -5.82
CA CYS A 484 -0.75 -17.52 -7.11
C CYS A 484 -1.85 -17.16 -8.13
N ARG A 485 -1.49 -17.10 -9.42
CA ARG A 485 -2.47 -16.85 -10.50
C ARG A 485 -3.48 -18.01 -10.57
N ARG A 486 -4.70 -17.71 -11.03
CA ARG A 486 -5.81 -18.68 -11.15
C ARG A 486 -5.34 -19.94 -11.90
N GLY A 487 -5.46 -21.12 -11.28
CA GLY A 487 -4.99 -22.41 -11.81
C GLY A 487 -3.64 -22.91 -11.27
N THR A 488 -2.99 -22.16 -10.37
CA THR A 488 -1.72 -22.55 -9.71
C THR A 488 -1.86 -22.51 -8.19
N ASN A 489 -1.15 -23.40 -7.48
CA ASN A 489 -1.06 -23.42 -6.00
C ASN A 489 0.37 -23.14 -5.55
N CYS A 490 0.52 -22.53 -4.37
CA CYS A 490 1.82 -22.25 -3.79
C CYS A 490 2.39 -23.51 -3.11
N TYR A 491 3.67 -23.79 -3.36
CA TYR A 491 4.46 -24.84 -2.69
C TYR A 491 5.83 -24.30 -2.27
N ILE A 492 6.40 -24.82 -1.19
CA ILE A 492 7.77 -24.48 -0.78
C ILE A 492 8.74 -25.48 -1.42
N ARG A 493 9.63 -25.01 -2.31
CA ARG A 493 10.73 -25.80 -2.88
C ARG A 493 12.05 -25.06 -2.71
N GLN A 494 13.08 -25.79 -2.30
CA GLN A 494 14.43 -25.25 -2.04
C GLN A 494 14.41 -23.98 -1.16
N GLY A 495 13.49 -23.94 -0.18
CA GLY A 495 13.36 -22.81 0.74
C GLY A 495 12.69 -21.56 0.18
N SER A 496 11.90 -21.66 -0.90
CA SER A 496 11.14 -20.52 -1.45
C SER A 496 9.73 -20.91 -1.91
N PRO A 497 8.73 -20.00 -1.82
CA PRO A 497 7.37 -20.26 -2.30
C PRO A 497 7.32 -20.11 -3.81
N ILE A 498 6.89 -21.17 -4.50
CA ILE A 498 6.77 -21.24 -5.95
C ILE A 498 5.33 -21.62 -6.29
N CYS A 499 4.72 -20.89 -7.22
CA CYS A 499 3.41 -21.23 -7.77
C CYS A 499 3.56 -22.29 -8.86
N LEU A 500 3.07 -23.50 -8.59
CA LEU A 500 3.09 -24.60 -9.55
C LEU A 500 1.67 -24.88 -10.06
N PRO A 501 1.52 -25.39 -11.30
CA PRO A 501 0.23 -25.86 -11.82
C PRO A 501 -0.42 -26.84 -10.84
N ASN A 502 -1.70 -26.65 -10.53
CA ASN A 502 -2.43 -27.56 -9.64
C ASN A 502 -2.82 -28.83 -10.43
N THR A 503 -1.84 -29.70 -10.72
CA THR A 503 -2.01 -30.99 -11.41
C THR A 503 -1.48 -32.15 -10.57
N CYS A 504 -1.96 -33.37 -10.82
CA CYS A 504 -1.53 -34.57 -10.12
C CYS A 504 -0.11 -35.03 -10.45
N GLU A 505 0.56 -34.40 -11.41
CA GLU A 505 2.01 -34.58 -11.62
C GLU A 505 2.86 -33.93 -10.53
N VAL A 506 2.34 -32.89 -9.85
CA VAL A 506 3.09 -32.09 -8.89
C VAL A 506 2.53 -32.21 -7.47
N ARG A 507 1.26 -32.64 -7.33
CA ARG A 507 0.56 -32.73 -6.05
C ARG A 507 0.74 -34.09 -5.39
N GLU A 508 1.40 -34.11 -4.23
CA GLU A 508 1.45 -35.29 -3.34
C GLU A 508 0.22 -35.31 -2.41
N CYS A 509 -0.46 -36.45 -2.32
CA CYS A 509 -1.60 -36.65 -1.42
C CYS A 509 -1.17 -37.44 -0.17
N GLU A 510 -1.85 -37.21 0.96
CA GLU A 510 -1.60 -37.98 2.18
C GLU A 510 -1.84 -39.50 1.96
N PRO A 511 -1.13 -40.37 2.70
CA PRO A 511 -1.24 -41.82 2.53
C PRO A 511 -2.70 -42.32 2.63
N GLY A 512 -3.16 -43.00 1.59
CA GLY A 512 -4.55 -43.51 1.48
C GLY A 512 -5.51 -42.60 0.70
N LEU A 513 -5.03 -41.51 0.12
CA LEU A 513 -5.76 -40.64 -0.81
C LEU A 513 -5.16 -40.74 -2.22
N ASN A 514 -6.01 -40.75 -3.24
CA ASN A 514 -5.60 -40.72 -4.65
C ASN A 514 -5.83 -39.32 -5.23
N CYS A 515 -4.85 -38.84 -6.00
CA CYS A 515 -4.95 -37.58 -6.72
C CYS A 515 -5.75 -37.75 -8.02
N ILE A 516 -6.67 -36.83 -8.30
CA ILE A 516 -7.39 -36.71 -9.57
C ILE A 516 -7.29 -35.30 -10.15
N ASP A 517 -7.02 -35.17 -11.46
CA ASP A 517 -7.05 -33.89 -12.16
C ASP A 517 -8.50 -33.49 -12.46
N THR A 518 -8.93 -32.31 -12.02
CA THR A 518 -10.25 -31.76 -12.34
C THR A 518 -10.12 -30.46 -13.13
N PRO A 519 -11.19 -29.94 -13.78
CA PRO A 519 -11.16 -28.64 -14.46
C PRO A 519 -10.76 -27.47 -13.55
N ASP A 520 -10.96 -27.59 -12.24
CA ASP A 520 -10.58 -26.60 -11.22
C ASP A 520 -9.22 -26.90 -10.57
N GLY A 521 -8.52 -27.94 -11.04
CA GLY A 521 -7.21 -28.41 -10.60
C GLY A 521 -7.24 -29.74 -9.83
N ALA A 522 -6.06 -30.23 -9.45
CA ALA A 522 -5.88 -31.52 -8.80
C ALA A 522 -6.58 -31.59 -7.42
N LEU A 523 -7.20 -32.74 -7.11
CA LEU A 523 -7.95 -33.00 -5.87
C LEU A 523 -7.58 -34.37 -5.30
N CYS A 524 -7.33 -34.45 -4.00
CA CYS A 524 -7.05 -35.71 -3.29
C CYS A 524 -8.34 -36.30 -2.72
N ARG A 525 -8.75 -37.50 -3.14
CA ARG A 525 -9.96 -38.18 -2.63
C ARG A 525 -9.68 -39.63 -2.20
N LYS A 526 -10.48 -40.16 -1.27
CA LYS A 526 -10.52 -41.60 -0.98
C LYS A 526 -11.30 -42.31 -2.09
N GLY A 527 -10.63 -43.08 -2.96
CA GLY A 527 -11.31 -43.88 -3.99
C GLY A 527 -10.44 -44.29 -5.17
N GLU A 528 -10.80 -45.41 -5.81
CA GLU A 528 -10.03 -46.25 -6.74
C GLU A 528 -9.29 -45.55 -7.89
N PRO A 529 -8.14 -46.10 -8.34
CA PRO A 529 -7.28 -45.50 -9.36
C PRO A 529 -7.96 -45.45 -10.73
N ILE A 530 -7.82 -44.32 -11.42
CA ILE A 530 -8.32 -44.15 -12.79
C ILE A 530 -7.36 -44.88 -13.73
N GLY A 531 -7.78 -46.04 -14.25
CA GLY A 531 -6.97 -46.90 -15.13
C GLY A 531 -6.97 -46.49 -16.61
N THR A 532 -7.70 -45.44 -16.99
CA THR A 532 -7.91 -45.03 -18.40
C THR A 532 -7.79 -43.52 -18.57
N CYS A 533 -7.64 -43.02 -19.80
CA CYS A 533 -7.72 -41.56 -20.08
C CYS A 533 -9.11 -40.96 -19.82
N GLU A 534 -10.09 -41.76 -19.41
CA GLU A 534 -11.46 -41.33 -19.15
C GLU A 534 -11.51 -40.52 -17.84
N GLY A 535 -11.62 -39.19 -17.97
CA GLY A 535 -11.62 -38.26 -16.85
C GLY A 535 -10.27 -37.62 -16.51
N LYS A 536 -9.20 -37.86 -17.28
CA LYS A 536 -7.93 -37.12 -17.13
C LYS A 536 -7.98 -35.81 -17.93
N TYR A 537 -7.84 -34.68 -17.25
CA TYR A 537 -7.71 -33.38 -17.90
C TYR A 537 -6.25 -33.13 -18.31
N CYS A 538 -6.01 -32.78 -19.58
CA CYS A 538 -4.69 -32.43 -20.09
C CYS A 538 -4.62 -30.92 -20.42
N PRO A 539 -3.48 -30.25 -20.15
CA PRO A 539 -3.29 -28.85 -20.47
C PRO A 539 -3.46 -28.53 -21.97
N PRO A 540 -3.70 -27.25 -22.34
CA PRO A 540 -3.76 -26.82 -23.75
C PRO A 540 -2.51 -27.27 -24.53
N ASN A 541 -2.70 -27.77 -25.76
CA ASN A 541 -1.66 -28.34 -26.64
C ASN A 541 -1.06 -29.69 -26.18
N THR A 542 -1.79 -30.47 -25.37
CA THR A 542 -1.42 -31.85 -25.02
C THR A 542 -2.61 -32.80 -25.14
N VAL A 543 -2.36 -34.09 -25.41
CA VAL A 543 -3.38 -35.16 -25.53
C VAL A 543 -3.04 -36.30 -24.58
N CYS A 544 -4.05 -36.85 -23.91
CA CYS A 544 -3.88 -38.00 -23.02
C CYS A 544 -3.55 -39.27 -23.81
N GLN A 545 -2.53 -39.99 -23.37
CA GLN A 545 -2.11 -41.29 -23.88
C GLN A 545 -2.02 -42.30 -22.73
N THR A 546 -2.48 -43.53 -22.93
CA THR A 546 -2.37 -44.59 -21.93
C THR A 546 -1.01 -45.29 -22.07
N SER A 547 -0.15 -45.19 -21.04
CA SER A 547 1.13 -45.88 -20.99
C SER A 547 1.09 -47.07 -20.01
N ALA A 548 2.14 -47.91 -20.01
CA ALA A 548 2.29 -49.00 -19.04
C ALA A 548 2.36 -48.53 -17.57
N GLN A 549 2.53 -47.22 -17.35
CA GLN A 549 2.59 -46.57 -16.03
C GLN A 549 1.29 -45.80 -15.69
N GLY A 550 0.28 -45.82 -16.58
CA GLY A 550 -0.98 -45.09 -16.45
C GLY A 550 -1.18 -44.01 -17.53
N PRO A 551 -2.31 -43.26 -17.48
CA PRO A 551 -2.60 -42.19 -18.44
C PRO A 551 -1.66 -40.99 -18.24
N THR A 552 -1.03 -40.49 -19.31
CA THR A 552 -0.04 -39.38 -19.35
C THR A 552 -0.41 -38.35 -20.42
N CYS A 553 -0.17 -37.07 -20.20
CA CYS A 553 -0.42 -36.03 -21.21
C CYS A 553 0.84 -35.81 -22.06
N ALA A 554 0.75 -35.99 -23.37
CA ALA A 554 1.85 -35.77 -24.31
C ALA A 554 1.55 -34.55 -25.19
N HIS A 555 2.57 -33.75 -25.54
CA HIS A 555 2.39 -32.63 -26.47
C HIS A 555 1.91 -33.11 -27.84
N ILE A 556 1.02 -32.31 -28.46
CA ILE A 556 0.55 -32.51 -29.84
C ILE A 556 1.67 -32.22 -30.82
#